data_AF-A0A2L0ET76-F1
#
_entry.id   AF-A0A2L0ET76-F1
#
_cell.length_a   1.000
_cell.length_b   1.000
_cell.length_c   1.000
_cell.angle_alpha   90.00
_cell.angle_beta   90.00
_cell.angle_gamma   90.00
#
_symmetry.space_group_name_H-M   'P 1'
#
loop_
_entity.id
_entity.type
_entity.pdbx_description
1 polymer ?
#
loop_
_entity_poly.entity_id
_entity_poly.type
_entity_poly.pdbx_seq_one_letter_code
_entity_poly.pdbx_strand_id
1 'polypeptide(L)'
;MPAPLPVPHVEPSRLLWRTRGEHWDYEFICVPEVPSLPAWLTTLEAMVGDADAAAEELRYGLLEIDELGAPAPRAFPYVATRFLDPARKDWTGRPIQHFAAWFPPIPPEAVEVLPSVIPVDWHLRILAGLARTYGSGEVFGLPEGAIRAWKRSHQESRAAAAMTIVRSTPPMDLLAGDAAPARWRRVPTLKKKPQEPRVEVSRREVGGCLSAAGRILACVAACGFLLFALHQLASCGATLTGTPFGASQVGSRSF
;
A
#
# COMPACT_ATOMS: atom_id res chain seq x y z
N MET A 1 31.08 20.52 -21.59
CA MET A 1 29.69 20.24 -22.02
C MET A 1 29.01 19.51 -20.89
N PRO A 2 27.83 19.91 -20.41
CA PRO A 2 27.06 19.08 -19.50
C PRO A 2 26.73 17.76 -20.20
N ALA A 3 26.86 16.64 -19.48
CA ALA A 3 26.54 15.33 -20.02
C ALA A 3 25.08 15.31 -20.52
N PRO A 4 24.78 14.60 -21.63
CA PRO A 4 23.41 14.46 -22.09
C PRO A 4 22.56 13.89 -20.95
N LEU A 5 21.43 14.55 -20.69
CA LEU A 5 20.49 14.11 -19.66
C LEU A 5 19.98 12.72 -20.08
N PRO A 6 20.11 11.69 -19.23
CA PRO A 6 19.68 10.36 -19.58
C PRO A 6 18.18 10.36 -19.87
N VAL A 7 17.77 9.66 -20.93
CA VAL A 7 16.35 9.38 -21.18
C VAL A 7 15.82 8.67 -19.94
N PRO A 8 14.77 9.19 -19.29
CA PRO A 8 14.38 8.64 -18.01
C PRO A 8 13.62 7.32 -18.25
N HIS A 9 14.29 6.20 -17.99
CA HIS A 9 13.72 4.85 -18.03
C HIS A 9 13.20 4.48 -16.64
N VAL A 10 11.91 4.12 -16.53
CA VAL A 10 11.28 3.74 -15.27
C VAL A 10 11.41 2.24 -15.06
N GLU A 11 12.29 1.85 -14.16
CA GLU A 11 12.43 0.48 -13.68
C GLU A 11 11.41 0.17 -12.58
N PRO A 12 10.65 -0.94 -12.66
CA PRO A 12 9.72 -1.34 -11.59
C PRO A 12 10.40 -1.55 -10.22
N SER A 13 11.67 -1.97 -10.20
CA SER A 13 12.48 -2.12 -8.98
C SER A 13 12.72 -0.79 -8.25
N ARG A 14 12.43 0.35 -8.89
CA ARG A 14 12.55 1.71 -8.36
C ARG A 14 11.21 2.45 -8.33
N LEU A 15 10.11 1.75 -8.59
CA LEU A 15 8.77 2.30 -8.59
C LEU A 15 8.01 1.86 -7.34
N LEU A 16 7.59 2.81 -6.54
CA LEU A 16 6.57 2.63 -5.53
C LEU A 16 5.22 2.95 -6.13
N TRP A 17 4.29 2.01 -6.09
CA TRP A 17 2.94 2.21 -6.58
C TRP A 17 1.92 1.65 -5.60
N ARG A 18 1.02 2.51 -5.15
CA ARG A 18 -0.13 2.18 -4.32
C ARG A 18 -1.40 2.64 -5.01
N THR A 19 -2.46 1.88 -4.84
CA THR A 19 -3.77 2.20 -5.38
C THR A 19 -4.82 2.22 -4.27
N ARG A 20 -5.89 2.99 -4.49
CA ARG A 20 -7.06 3.07 -3.61
C ARG A 20 -8.32 2.96 -4.45
N GLY A 21 -9.13 1.96 -4.14
CA GLY A 21 -10.51 1.79 -4.60
C GLY A 21 -11.31 1.04 -3.53
N GLU A 22 -12.63 0.92 -3.68
CA GLU A 22 -13.50 0.41 -2.60
C GLU A 22 -13.15 -0.99 -2.09
N HIS A 23 -12.56 -1.80 -2.95
CA HIS A 23 -12.10 -3.14 -2.61
C HIS A 23 -10.59 -3.30 -2.64
N TRP A 24 -9.88 -2.21 -2.91
CA TRP A 24 -8.43 -2.09 -3.02
C TRP A 24 -7.98 -0.96 -2.10
N ASP A 25 -8.52 -0.91 -0.88
CA ASP A 25 -8.22 0.19 0.02
C ASP A 25 -6.74 0.11 0.37
N TYR A 26 -5.98 0.96 -0.32
CA TYR A 26 -4.60 1.27 -0.02
C TYR A 26 -3.59 0.13 -0.20
N GLU A 27 -3.81 -0.72 -1.19
CA GLU A 27 -2.90 -1.83 -1.52
C GLU A 27 -1.67 -1.33 -2.30
N PHE A 28 -0.49 -1.78 -1.88
CA PHE A 28 0.74 -1.60 -2.65
C PHE A 28 0.79 -2.61 -3.79
N ILE A 29 0.77 -2.10 -5.01
CA ILE A 29 0.86 -2.90 -6.24
C ILE A 29 2.33 -3.11 -6.62
N CYS A 30 3.18 -2.12 -6.32
CA CYS A 30 4.62 -2.22 -6.50
C CYS A 30 5.35 -1.59 -5.32
N VAL A 31 6.39 -2.26 -4.86
CA VAL A 31 7.28 -1.78 -3.81
C VAL A 31 8.70 -1.86 -4.36
N PRO A 32 9.46 -0.75 -4.35
CA PRO A 32 10.79 -0.74 -4.94
C PRO A 32 11.76 -1.52 -4.06
N GLU A 33 12.73 -2.13 -4.73
CA GLU A 33 13.91 -2.75 -4.13
C GLU A 33 14.96 -1.68 -3.82
N VAL A 34 14.98 -0.59 -4.58
CA VAL A 34 15.90 0.54 -4.40
C VAL A 34 15.13 1.88 -4.43
N PRO A 35 15.18 2.67 -3.35
CA PRO A 35 15.68 2.28 -2.02
C PRO A 35 14.83 1.15 -1.41
N SER A 36 15.34 0.46 -0.39
CA SER A 36 14.57 -0.54 0.37
C SER A 36 14.18 0.04 1.72
N LEU A 37 12.88 0.10 2.02
CA LEU A 37 12.35 0.65 3.26
C LEU A 37 11.29 -0.24 3.90
N PRO A 38 11.29 -0.41 5.24
CA PRO A 38 10.22 -1.15 5.93
C PRO A 38 8.89 -0.37 6.07
N ALA A 39 8.88 0.95 5.88
CA ALA A 39 7.75 1.83 6.21
C ALA A 39 7.33 2.69 5.00
N TRP A 40 6.93 2.02 3.92
CA TRP A 40 6.58 2.69 2.67
C TRP A 40 5.34 3.57 2.76
N LEU A 41 4.37 3.20 3.58
CA LEU A 41 3.14 3.95 3.75
C LEU A 41 3.42 5.38 4.21
N THR A 42 4.08 5.52 5.36
CA THR A 42 4.45 6.82 5.93
C THR A 42 5.35 7.62 4.99
N THR A 43 6.25 6.95 4.29
CA THR A 43 7.17 7.60 3.34
C THR A 43 6.41 8.17 2.15
N LEU A 44 5.50 7.40 1.55
CA LEU A 44 4.66 7.83 0.44
C LEU A 44 3.77 9.00 0.85
N GLU A 45 3.13 8.93 2.02
CA GLU A 45 2.29 10.00 2.57
C GLU A 45 3.10 11.30 2.79
N ALA A 46 4.35 11.20 3.23
CA ALA A 46 5.24 12.36 3.35
C ALA A 46 5.64 12.94 1.97
N MET A 47 5.85 12.10 0.96
CA MET A 47 6.22 12.53 -0.40
C MET A 47 5.06 13.23 -1.12
N VAL A 48 3.87 12.64 -1.09
CA VAL A 48 2.69 13.19 -1.77
C VAL A 48 1.93 14.21 -0.93
N GLY A 49 2.04 14.14 0.40
CA GLY A 49 1.38 15.04 1.35
C GLY A 49 -0.13 15.18 1.12
N ASP A 50 -0.57 16.43 1.10
CA ASP A 50 -1.94 16.88 0.87
C ASP A 50 -2.28 17.11 -0.62
N ALA A 51 -1.45 16.63 -1.56
CA ALA A 51 -1.68 16.83 -2.99
C ALA A 51 -3.11 16.43 -3.39
N ASP A 52 -3.74 17.27 -4.21
CA ASP A 52 -5.05 16.98 -4.79
C ASP A 52 -4.88 15.99 -5.95
N ALA A 53 -5.60 14.87 -5.88
CA ALA A 53 -5.59 13.86 -6.95
C ALA A 53 -6.12 14.41 -8.28
N ALA A 54 -7.02 15.41 -8.25
CA ALA A 54 -7.56 16.02 -9.46
C ALA A 54 -6.61 17.05 -10.07
N ALA A 55 -5.66 17.57 -9.29
CA ALA A 55 -4.66 18.53 -9.77
C ALA A 55 -3.46 17.85 -10.45
N GLU A 56 -3.30 16.53 -10.27
CA GLU A 56 -2.22 15.71 -10.85
C GLU A 56 -0.83 16.33 -10.61
N GLU A 57 -0.64 16.92 -9.42
CA GLU A 57 0.57 17.65 -9.05
C GLU A 57 1.79 16.72 -9.00
N LEU A 58 2.84 17.04 -9.77
CA LEU A 58 4.13 16.37 -9.67
C LEU A 58 4.97 16.99 -8.55
N ARG A 59 5.44 16.16 -7.62
CA ARG A 59 6.29 16.53 -6.50
C ARG A 59 7.67 15.93 -6.67
N TYR A 60 8.69 16.73 -6.39
CA TYR A 60 10.10 16.35 -6.56
C TYR A 60 10.83 16.57 -5.25
N GLY A 61 11.76 15.69 -4.90
CA GLY A 61 12.52 15.87 -3.67
C GLY A 61 13.63 14.85 -3.48
N LEU A 62 14.21 14.89 -2.28
CA LEU A 62 15.23 13.94 -1.82
C LEU A 62 14.68 13.15 -0.64
N LEU A 63 14.78 11.83 -0.72
CA LEU A 63 14.57 10.92 0.40
C LEU A 63 15.93 10.59 1.02
N GLU A 64 16.16 10.98 2.26
CA GLU A 64 17.33 10.61 3.04
C GLU A 64 17.02 9.40 3.92
N ILE A 65 17.84 8.36 3.76
CA ILE A 65 17.78 7.13 4.53
C ILE A 65 19.04 7.01 5.36
N ASP A 66 18.86 7.03 6.67
CA ASP A 66 19.90 6.73 7.63
C ASP A 66 20.09 5.20 7.68
N GLU A 67 21.16 4.70 7.05
CA GLU A 67 21.51 3.28 7.07
C GLU A 67 22.42 2.97 8.27
N LEU A 68 22.11 1.88 8.98
CA LEU A 68 22.94 1.44 10.11
C LEU A 68 24.34 1.07 9.60
N GLY A 69 25.36 1.73 10.15
CA GLY A 69 26.76 1.49 9.79
C GLY A 69 27.27 2.30 8.59
N ALA A 70 26.44 3.12 7.95
CA ALA A 70 26.89 4.06 6.93
C ALA A 70 27.47 5.34 7.57
N PRO A 71 28.53 5.94 6.99
CA PRO A 71 29.14 7.16 7.51
C PRO A 71 28.28 8.42 7.29
N ALA A 72 27.34 8.37 6.34
CA ALA A 72 26.43 9.46 6.01
C ALA A 72 25.08 8.91 5.50
N PRO A 73 23.98 9.69 5.61
CA PRO A 73 22.69 9.31 5.05
C PRO A 73 22.78 9.12 3.53
N ARG A 74 22.09 8.10 3.02
CA ARG A 74 21.95 7.92 1.57
C ARG A 74 20.75 8.72 1.08
N ALA A 75 20.98 9.58 0.10
CA ALA A 75 19.93 10.39 -0.52
C ALA A 75 19.46 9.76 -1.85
N PHE A 76 18.15 9.72 -2.05
CA PHE A 76 17.50 9.21 -3.25
C PHE A 76 16.59 10.31 -3.83
N PRO A 77 16.92 10.86 -5.01
CA PRO A 77 16.01 11.69 -5.77
C PRO A 77 14.70 10.95 -6.04
N TYR A 78 13.59 11.68 -5.99
CA TYR A 78 12.30 11.12 -6.35
C TYR A 78 11.44 12.09 -7.13
N VAL A 79 10.54 11.53 -7.94
CA VAL A 79 9.32 12.17 -8.43
C VAL A 79 8.12 11.39 -7.92
N ALA A 80 7.12 12.10 -7.39
CA ALA A 80 5.94 11.50 -6.80
C ALA A 80 4.68 12.25 -7.23
N THR A 81 3.57 11.53 -7.32
CA THR A 81 2.27 12.11 -7.65
C THR A 81 1.13 11.29 -7.09
N ARG A 82 0.00 11.98 -6.92
CA ARG A 82 -1.31 11.43 -6.59
C ARG A 82 -2.25 11.84 -7.71
N PHE A 83 -2.95 10.88 -8.30
CA PHE A 83 -3.79 11.13 -9.46
C PHE A 83 -4.99 10.19 -9.51
N LEU A 84 -6.02 10.55 -10.28
CA LEU A 84 -7.15 9.68 -10.57
C LEU A 84 -6.89 8.88 -11.84
N ASP A 85 -7.34 7.62 -11.86
CA ASP A 85 -7.32 6.79 -13.06
C ASP A 85 -8.32 7.37 -14.08
N PRO A 86 -7.86 7.76 -15.29
CA PRO A 86 -8.75 8.36 -16.28
C PRO A 86 -9.68 7.33 -16.93
N ALA A 87 -9.31 6.05 -16.93
CA ALA A 87 -10.02 5.00 -17.64
C ALA A 87 -10.91 4.17 -16.71
N ARG A 88 -10.62 4.17 -15.40
CA ARG A 88 -11.18 3.17 -14.48
C ARG A 88 -11.90 3.75 -13.30
N LYS A 89 -12.97 3.05 -12.95
CA LYS A 89 -13.79 3.28 -11.77
C LYS A 89 -13.87 1.98 -10.99
N ASP A 90 -14.02 2.08 -9.68
CA ASP A 90 -14.45 0.93 -8.89
C ASP A 90 -15.91 0.56 -9.24
N TRP A 91 -16.40 -0.53 -8.67
CA TRP A 91 -17.72 -1.07 -8.99
C TRP A 91 -18.89 -0.15 -8.60
N THR A 92 -18.66 0.82 -7.69
CA THR A 92 -19.64 1.87 -7.35
C THR A 92 -19.55 3.08 -8.29
N GLY A 93 -18.67 3.04 -9.28
CA GLY A 93 -18.49 4.13 -10.25
C GLY A 93 -17.59 5.25 -9.75
N ARG A 94 -16.93 5.09 -8.59
CA ARG A 94 -15.97 6.07 -8.08
C ARG A 94 -14.63 5.90 -8.80
N PRO A 95 -13.95 6.99 -9.20
CA PRO A 95 -12.62 6.91 -9.82
C PRO A 95 -11.62 6.18 -8.92
N ILE A 96 -10.80 5.32 -9.52
CA ILE A 96 -9.67 4.69 -8.81
C ILE A 96 -8.61 5.77 -8.58
N GLN A 97 -8.05 5.83 -7.38
CA GLN A 97 -7.00 6.78 -7.07
C GLN A 97 -5.65 6.06 -6.99
N HIS A 98 -4.64 6.63 -7.63
CA HIS A 98 -3.27 6.11 -7.63
C HIS A 98 -2.31 7.04 -6.90
N PHE A 99 -1.27 6.43 -6.35
CA PHE A 99 -0.12 7.09 -5.77
C PHE A 99 1.13 6.44 -6.33
N ALA A 100 1.97 7.21 -7.00
CA ALA A 100 3.21 6.72 -7.59
C ALA A 100 4.38 7.55 -7.07
N ALA A 101 5.48 6.89 -6.77
CA ALA A 101 6.77 7.54 -6.54
C ALA A 101 7.88 6.73 -7.23
N TRP A 102 8.71 7.38 -8.02
CA TRP A 102 9.85 6.76 -8.70
C TRP A 102 11.15 7.37 -8.21
N PHE A 103 12.15 6.50 -8.05
CA PHE A 103 13.49 6.83 -7.57
C PHE A 103 14.51 6.72 -8.71
N PRO A 104 14.63 7.75 -9.56
CA PRO A 104 15.53 7.73 -10.71
C PRO A 104 16.97 7.39 -10.31
N PRO A 105 17.71 6.62 -11.13
CA PRO A 105 19.12 6.28 -10.89
C PRO A 105 20.05 7.46 -11.25
N ILE A 106 19.75 8.65 -10.71
CA ILE A 106 20.56 9.86 -10.87
C ILE A 106 21.19 10.23 -9.53
N PRO A 107 22.31 10.97 -9.53
CA PRO A 107 22.93 11.35 -8.27
C PRO A 107 22.12 12.45 -7.56
N PRO A 108 22.20 12.56 -6.21
CA PRO A 108 21.39 13.49 -5.42
C PRO A 108 21.48 14.96 -5.86
N GLU A 109 22.65 15.41 -6.29
CA GLU A 109 22.91 16.76 -6.78
C GLU A 109 22.16 17.09 -8.08
N ALA A 110 21.67 16.08 -8.80
CA ALA A 110 20.91 16.23 -10.03
C ALA A 110 19.38 16.29 -9.80
N VAL A 111 18.90 16.35 -8.55
CA VAL A 111 17.44 16.43 -8.30
C VAL A 111 16.79 17.66 -8.95
N GLU A 112 17.52 18.78 -9.05
CA GLU A 112 17.00 20.02 -9.63
C GLU A 112 16.75 19.94 -11.14
N VAL A 113 17.36 18.97 -11.85
CA VAL A 113 17.09 18.78 -13.29
C VAL A 113 15.86 17.89 -13.53
N LEU A 114 15.28 17.25 -12.52
CA LEU A 114 14.11 16.39 -12.72
C LEU A 114 12.92 17.11 -13.37
N PRO A 115 12.52 18.34 -12.97
CA PRO A 115 11.37 19.00 -13.60
C PRO A 115 11.54 19.27 -15.10
N SER A 116 12.78 19.39 -15.60
CA SER A 116 13.03 19.65 -17.04
C SER A 116 13.11 18.38 -17.88
N VAL A 117 13.28 17.20 -17.26
CA VAL A 117 13.41 15.91 -17.98
C VAL A 117 12.19 15.02 -17.82
N ILE A 118 11.38 15.23 -16.77
CA ILE A 118 10.18 14.44 -16.52
C ILE A 118 8.98 15.06 -17.24
N PRO A 119 8.30 14.32 -18.13
CA PRO A 119 7.09 14.80 -18.78
C PRO A 119 5.98 15.14 -17.77
N VAL A 120 5.16 16.14 -18.08
CA VAL A 120 3.99 16.52 -17.25
C VAL A 120 2.99 15.39 -17.04
N ASP A 121 2.84 14.50 -18.04
CA ASP A 121 1.94 13.36 -18.06
C ASP A 121 2.65 12.05 -17.64
N TRP A 122 3.78 12.15 -16.94
CA TRP A 122 4.60 11.02 -16.51
C TRP A 122 3.80 9.89 -15.85
N HIS A 123 2.86 10.23 -14.96
CA HIS A 123 2.00 9.26 -14.28
C HIS A 123 1.10 8.48 -15.24
N LEU A 124 0.58 9.14 -16.27
CA LEU A 124 -0.23 8.48 -17.30
C LEU A 124 0.63 7.60 -18.20
N ARG A 125 1.89 7.98 -18.46
CA ARG A 125 2.84 7.14 -19.20
C ARG A 125 3.23 5.89 -18.42
N ILE A 126 3.47 6.01 -17.11
CA ILE A 126 3.68 4.85 -16.23
C ILE A 126 2.47 3.94 -16.25
N LEU A 127 1.27 4.51 -16.18
CA LEU A 127 0.08 3.69 -16.38
C LEU A 127 0.16 3.01 -17.77
N ALA A 128 0.22 3.74 -18.87
CA ALA A 128 0.26 3.13 -20.20
C ALA A 128 1.33 2.01 -20.35
N GLY A 129 2.52 2.18 -19.79
CA GLY A 129 3.57 1.16 -19.77
C GLY A 129 3.25 -0.07 -18.91
N LEU A 130 2.58 0.11 -17.78
CA LEU A 130 2.09 -0.97 -16.91
C LEU A 130 0.74 -1.55 -17.37
N ALA A 131 0.19 -1.10 -18.51
CA ALA A 131 -1.15 -1.47 -18.96
C ALA A 131 -1.34 -2.96 -19.19
N ARG A 132 -0.29 -3.70 -19.58
CA ARG A 132 -0.38 -5.17 -19.65
C ARG A 132 -0.58 -5.80 -18.27
N THR A 133 0.02 -5.20 -17.25
CA THR A 133 0.02 -5.69 -15.87
C THR A 133 -1.28 -5.32 -15.15
N TYR A 134 -1.78 -4.09 -15.31
CA TYR A 134 -3.06 -3.71 -14.72
C TYR A 134 -4.27 -3.95 -15.62
N GLY A 135 -4.06 -4.13 -16.92
CA GLY A 135 -5.06 -4.56 -17.90
C GLY A 135 -5.58 -5.97 -17.65
N SER A 136 -4.85 -6.76 -16.86
CA SER A 136 -5.29 -8.10 -16.49
C SER A 136 -6.54 -8.04 -15.60
N GLY A 137 -7.49 -8.92 -15.89
CA GLY A 137 -8.67 -9.11 -15.05
C GLY A 137 -8.28 -9.38 -13.59
N GLU A 138 -7.15 -10.03 -13.37
CA GLU A 138 -6.62 -10.45 -12.07
C GLU A 138 -6.25 -9.27 -11.14
N VAL A 139 -5.79 -8.15 -11.69
CA VAL A 139 -5.28 -7.01 -10.89
C VAL A 139 -6.33 -5.91 -10.71
N PHE A 140 -7.29 -5.73 -11.63
CA PHE A 140 -8.32 -4.69 -11.46
C PHE A 140 -9.65 -4.99 -12.16
N GLY A 141 -9.70 -5.91 -13.12
CA GLY A 141 -10.86 -6.15 -13.98
C GLY A 141 -11.83 -7.23 -13.47
N LEU A 142 -11.76 -7.64 -12.21
CA LEU A 142 -12.64 -8.68 -11.66
C LEU A 142 -14.07 -8.15 -11.45
N PRO A 143 -15.11 -8.91 -11.86
CA PRO A 143 -16.49 -8.64 -11.45
C PRO A 143 -16.64 -8.70 -9.93
N GLU A 144 -17.62 -7.96 -9.39
CA GLU A 144 -17.86 -7.88 -7.94
C GLU A 144 -18.01 -9.25 -7.26
N GLY A 145 -18.78 -10.16 -7.88
CA GLY A 145 -18.96 -11.52 -7.38
C GLY A 145 -17.64 -12.28 -7.23
N ALA A 146 -16.72 -12.11 -8.18
CA ALA A 146 -15.38 -12.72 -8.13
C ALA A 146 -14.52 -12.08 -7.03
N ILE A 147 -14.57 -10.76 -6.86
CA ILE A 147 -13.85 -10.06 -5.78
C ILE A 147 -14.31 -10.55 -4.40
N ARG A 148 -15.64 -10.65 -4.20
CA ARG A 148 -16.23 -11.12 -2.93
C ARG A 148 -15.93 -12.59 -2.66
N ALA A 149 -15.90 -13.42 -3.71
CA ALA A 149 -15.52 -14.82 -3.58
C ALA A 149 -14.03 -14.96 -3.22
N TRP A 150 -13.17 -14.21 -3.90
CA TRP A 150 -11.73 -14.21 -3.67
C TRP A 150 -11.37 -13.88 -2.22
N LYS A 151 -11.93 -12.79 -1.67
CA LYS A 151 -11.71 -12.37 -0.26
C LYS A 151 -12.04 -13.47 0.76
N ARG A 152 -12.92 -14.40 0.43
CA ARG A 152 -13.36 -15.48 1.33
C ARG A 152 -12.48 -16.73 1.25
N SER A 153 -11.74 -16.93 0.16
CA SER A 153 -11.08 -18.21 -0.14
C SER A 153 -9.55 -18.15 -0.29
N HIS A 154 -8.93 -16.98 -0.36
CA HIS A 154 -7.50 -16.86 -0.67
C HIS A 154 -6.65 -16.49 0.55
N GLN A 155 -5.52 -17.19 0.71
CA GLN A 155 -4.49 -16.88 1.72
C GLN A 155 -3.50 -15.80 1.26
N GLU A 156 -3.26 -15.68 -0.05
CA GLU A 156 -2.34 -14.70 -0.63
C GLU A 156 -3.07 -13.39 -0.95
N SER A 157 -2.39 -12.24 -0.86
CA SER A 157 -2.98 -10.94 -1.24
C SER A 157 -2.94 -10.73 -2.75
N ARG A 158 -3.97 -10.09 -3.35
CA ARG A 158 -3.91 -9.73 -4.79
C ARG A 158 -2.74 -8.80 -5.10
N ALA A 159 -2.40 -7.93 -4.15
CA ALA A 159 -1.20 -7.11 -4.17
C ALA A 159 0.08 -7.95 -4.41
N ALA A 160 0.22 -9.12 -3.78
CA ALA A 160 1.38 -10.00 -3.97
C ALA A 160 1.42 -10.60 -5.39
N ALA A 161 0.27 -11.08 -5.89
CA ALA A 161 0.16 -11.56 -7.27
C ALA A 161 0.46 -10.45 -8.28
N ALA A 162 -0.12 -9.27 -8.08
CA ALA A 162 0.11 -8.09 -8.90
C ALA A 162 1.59 -7.67 -8.89
N MET A 163 2.23 -7.67 -7.72
CA MET A 163 3.64 -7.34 -7.58
C MET A 163 4.53 -8.30 -8.37
N THR A 164 4.20 -9.60 -8.40
CA THR A 164 4.94 -10.59 -9.21
C THR A 164 4.88 -10.24 -10.70
N ILE A 165 3.71 -9.86 -11.20
CA ILE A 165 3.53 -9.46 -12.60
C ILE A 165 4.28 -8.15 -12.88
N VAL A 166 4.17 -7.15 -12.00
CA VAL A 166 4.86 -5.85 -12.15
C VAL A 166 6.38 -6.06 -12.19
N ARG A 167 6.93 -6.91 -11.32
CA ARG A 167 8.37 -7.22 -11.30
C ARG A 167 8.87 -7.89 -12.58
N SER A 168 8.00 -8.63 -13.27
CA SER A 168 8.32 -9.21 -14.59
C SER A 168 8.21 -8.21 -15.75
N THR A 169 7.67 -7.02 -15.51
CA THR A 169 7.47 -6.01 -16.55
C THR A 169 8.82 -5.40 -16.93
N PRO A 170 9.18 -5.32 -18.23
CA PRO A 170 10.40 -4.63 -18.66
C PRO A 170 10.42 -3.16 -18.22
N PRO A 171 11.61 -2.53 -18.12
CA PRO A 171 11.72 -1.09 -17.92
C PRO A 171 10.89 -0.31 -18.95
N MET A 172 10.27 0.77 -18.50
CA MET A 172 9.40 1.59 -19.34
C MET A 172 10.13 2.86 -19.78
N ASP A 173 10.13 3.12 -21.08
CA ASP A 173 10.74 4.32 -21.63
C ASP A 173 9.77 5.50 -21.47
N LEU A 174 10.22 6.57 -20.81
CA LEU A 174 9.51 7.83 -20.89
C LEU A 174 9.83 8.46 -22.24
N LEU A 175 8.90 8.30 -23.20
CA LEU A 175 8.95 9.01 -24.48
C LEU A 175 9.04 10.52 -24.23
N ALA A 176 9.59 11.27 -25.19
CA ALA A 176 9.60 12.73 -25.13
C ALA A 176 8.16 13.27 -24.95
N GLY A 177 8.02 14.30 -24.12
CA GLY A 177 6.76 14.97 -23.81
C GLY A 177 7.05 16.39 -23.31
N ASP A 178 6.01 17.19 -23.14
CA ASP A 178 6.18 18.55 -22.63
C ASP A 178 6.79 18.50 -21.22
N ALA A 179 7.81 19.34 -20.99
CA ALA A 179 8.45 19.47 -19.69
C ALA A 179 7.43 19.91 -18.63
N ALA A 180 7.66 19.52 -17.37
CA ALA A 180 6.72 19.82 -16.30
C ALA A 180 6.47 21.34 -16.17
N PRO A 181 5.20 21.78 -16.07
CA PRO A 181 4.83 23.19 -15.95
C PRO A 181 5.22 23.74 -14.57
N ALA A 182 5.05 25.06 -14.38
CA ALA A 182 5.39 25.78 -13.13
C ALA A 182 4.72 25.28 -11.83
N ARG A 183 3.81 24.30 -11.89
CA ARG A 183 3.10 23.70 -10.74
C ARG A 183 3.80 22.47 -10.16
N TRP A 184 5.13 22.44 -10.23
CA TRP A 184 5.88 21.44 -9.49
C TRP A 184 6.24 21.97 -8.11
N ARG A 185 6.19 21.09 -7.12
CA ARG A 185 6.57 21.43 -5.74
C ARG A 185 7.84 20.70 -5.37
N ARG A 186 8.88 21.47 -5.07
CA ARG A 186 10.06 20.96 -4.38
C ARG A 186 9.67 20.64 -2.94
N VAL A 187 9.79 19.38 -2.56
CA VAL A 187 9.63 18.94 -1.19
C VAL A 187 11.02 18.96 -0.53
N PRO A 188 11.17 19.59 0.65
CA PRO A 188 12.39 19.50 1.42
C PRO A 188 12.79 18.06 1.70
N THR A 189 14.06 17.85 1.99
CA THR A 189 14.58 16.51 2.24
C THR A 189 13.82 15.78 3.33
N LEU A 190 13.32 14.58 3.00
CA LEU A 190 12.60 13.72 3.93
C LEU A 190 13.59 12.82 4.65
N LYS A 191 13.83 13.09 5.94
CA LYS A 191 14.70 12.25 6.79
C LYS A 191 13.91 11.09 7.38
N LYS A 192 14.28 9.86 7.03
CA LYS A 192 13.74 8.68 7.69
C LYS A 192 14.72 8.22 8.78
N LYS A 193 14.29 8.33 10.05
CA LYS A 193 15.03 7.74 11.18
C LYS A 193 15.18 6.23 10.97
N PRO A 194 16.36 5.64 11.27
CA PRO A 194 16.52 4.20 11.27
C PRO A 194 15.47 3.59 12.18
N GLN A 195 14.81 2.53 11.72
CA GLN A 195 14.02 1.71 12.62
C GLN A 195 15.03 1.03 13.56
N GLU A 196 14.99 1.36 14.85
CA GLU A 196 15.82 0.67 15.84
C GLU A 196 15.63 -0.84 15.64
N PRO A 197 16.72 -1.64 15.53
CA PRO A 197 16.58 -3.08 15.50
C PRO A 197 15.82 -3.44 16.76
N ARG A 198 14.66 -4.07 16.60
CA ARG A 198 13.87 -4.59 17.70
C ARG A 198 14.76 -5.63 18.38
N VAL A 199 15.48 -5.20 19.42
CA VAL A 199 16.23 -6.10 20.28
C VAL A 199 15.20 -7.10 20.76
N GLU A 200 15.34 -8.33 20.28
CA GLU A 200 14.59 -9.45 20.78
C GLU A 200 14.98 -9.53 22.26
N VAL A 201 14.11 -9.00 23.12
CA VAL A 201 14.32 -8.99 24.56
C VAL A 201 14.33 -10.46 24.95
N SER A 202 15.56 -10.98 25.08
CA SER A 202 15.85 -12.26 25.67
C SER A 202 15.07 -12.34 26.99
N ARG A 203 14.08 -13.23 26.98
CA ARG A 203 13.37 -13.83 28.10
C ARG A 203 14.18 -13.72 29.39
N ARG A 204 13.84 -12.74 30.23
CA ARG A 204 14.21 -12.77 31.65
C ARG A 204 12.97 -13.22 32.39
N GLU A 205 12.96 -14.50 32.74
CA GLU A 205 12.07 -15.03 33.76
C GLU A 205 12.31 -14.24 35.04
N VAL A 206 11.32 -13.43 35.42
CA VAL A 206 11.17 -12.95 36.79
C VAL A 206 9.92 -13.62 37.31
N GLY A 207 10.14 -14.65 38.13
CA GLY A 207 9.10 -15.34 38.85
C GLY A 207 8.29 -14.36 39.70
N GLY A 208 7.02 -14.20 39.37
CA GLY A 208 5.99 -13.77 40.28
C GLY A 208 5.11 -14.97 40.59
N CYS A 209 5.39 -15.65 41.70
CA CYS A 209 4.54 -16.70 42.22
C CYS A 209 3.21 -16.06 42.68
N LEU A 210 2.23 -15.97 41.77
CA LEU A 210 0.86 -15.63 42.13
C LEU A 210 0.28 -16.83 42.90
N SER A 211 0.11 -16.63 44.21
CA SER A 211 -0.51 -17.58 45.11
C SER A 211 -1.89 -17.99 44.60
N ALA A 212 -2.29 -19.23 44.87
CA ALA A 212 -3.53 -19.83 44.38
C ALA A 212 -4.79 -18.99 44.67
N ALA A 213 -4.77 -18.14 45.71
CA ALA A 213 -5.85 -17.21 46.04
C ALA A 213 -6.10 -16.14 44.96
N GLY A 214 -5.05 -15.66 44.28
CA GLY A 214 -5.18 -14.61 43.24
C GLY A 214 -5.86 -15.11 41.95
N ARG A 215 -5.70 -16.40 41.61
CA ARG A 215 -6.33 -16.99 40.41
C ARG A 215 -7.83 -17.24 40.62
N ILE A 216 -8.25 -17.57 41.84
CA ILE A 216 -9.67 -17.77 42.17
C ILE A 216 -10.43 -16.44 42.07
N LEU A 217 -9.84 -15.35 42.58
CA LEU A 217 -10.45 -14.01 42.51
C LEU A 217 -10.60 -13.48 41.08
N ALA A 218 -9.63 -13.73 40.20
CA ALA A 218 -9.72 -13.34 38.79
C ALA A 218 -10.82 -14.12 38.03
N CYS A 219 -10.98 -15.43 38.29
CA CYS A 219 -12.05 -16.22 37.69
C CYS A 219 -13.45 -15.79 38.20
N VAL A 220 -13.59 -15.48 39.49
CA VAL A 220 -14.88 -15.03 40.04
C VAL A 220 -15.29 -13.67 39.44
N ALA A 221 -14.34 -12.74 39.28
CA ALA A 221 -14.61 -11.45 38.64
C ALA A 221 -15.04 -11.62 37.18
N ALA A 222 -14.36 -12.47 36.41
CA ALA A 222 -14.72 -12.74 35.02
C ALA A 222 -16.11 -13.38 34.88
N CYS A 223 -16.47 -14.34 35.75
CA CYS A 223 -17.82 -14.92 35.77
C CYS A 223 -18.90 -13.91 36.17
N GLY A 224 -18.61 -13.00 37.11
CA GLY A 224 -19.53 -11.94 37.50
C GLY A 224 -19.86 -10.96 36.36
N PHE A 225 -18.85 -10.54 35.59
CA PHE A 225 -19.06 -9.68 34.42
C PHE A 225 -19.87 -10.38 33.32
N LEU A 226 -19.65 -11.68 33.10
CA LEU A 226 -20.41 -12.44 32.11
C LEU A 226 -21.89 -12.58 32.51
N LEU A 227 -22.16 -12.86 33.79
CA LEU A 227 -23.52 -12.94 34.31
C LEU A 227 -24.24 -11.60 34.28
N PHE A 228 -23.55 -10.50 34.59
CA PHE A 228 -24.11 -9.16 34.48
C PHE A 228 -24.44 -8.81 33.02
N ALA A 229 -23.57 -9.14 32.07
CA ALA A 229 -23.82 -8.93 30.64
C ALA A 229 -25.01 -9.76 30.12
N LEU A 230 -25.13 -11.02 30.54
CA LEU A 230 -26.27 -11.88 30.21
C LEU A 230 -27.58 -11.36 30.82
N HIS A 231 -27.54 -10.84 32.06
CA HIS A 231 -28.72 -10.26 32.69
C HIS A 231 -29.17 -8.98 31.96
N GLN A 232 -28.24 -8.13 31.54
CA GLN A 232 -28.57 -6.94 30.73
C GLN A 232 -29.20 -7.30 29.39
N LEU A 233 -28.68 -8.34 28.71
CA LEU A 233 -29.25 -8.85 27.46
C LEU A 233 -30.66 -9.42 27.65
N ALA A 234 -30.92 -10.12 28.76
CA ALA A 234 -32.24 -10.65 29.08
C ALA A 234 -33.26 -9.53 29.43
N SER A 235 -32.85 -8.48 30.17
CA SER A 235 -33.72 -7.35 30.49
C SER A 235 -34.04 -6.44 29.30
N CYS A 236 -33.22 -6.45 28.25
CA CYS A 236 -33.47 -5.69 27.02
C CYS A 236 -34.44 -6.37 26.04
N GLY A 237 -35.09 -7.49 26.41
CA GLY A 237 -36.16 -8.08 25.59
C GLY A 237 -35.70 -8.68 24.26
N ALA A 238 -34.41 -9.00 24.13
CA ALA A 238 -33.88 -9.65 22.94
C ALA A 238 -34.44 -11.08 22.83
N THR A 239 -35.53 -11.22 22.07
CA THR A 239 -36.12 -12.52 21.76
C THR A 239 -35.23 -13.20 20.73
N LEU A 240 -34.45 -14.21 21.16
CA LEU A 240 -33.72 -15.11 20.26
C LEU A 240 -34.74 -15.89 19.42
N THR A 241 -35.06 -15.35 18.24
CA THR A 241 -35.84 -16.07 17.23
C THR A 241 -34.94 -17.12 16.60
N GLY A 242 -34.95 -18.32 17.17
CA GLY A 242 -34.36 -19.50 16.57
C GLY A 242 -35.10 -19.85 15.28
N THR A 243 -34.47 -19.62 14.12
CA THR A 243 -34.90 -20.19 12.85
C THR A 243 -34.63 -21.69 12.87
N PRO A 244 -35.63 -22.56 12.71
CA PRO A 244 -35.41 -24.01 12.65
C PRO A 244 -34.63 -24.36 11.39
N PHE A 245 -33.60 -25.18 11.58
CA PHE A 245 -32.77 -25.77 10.55
C PHE A 245 -33.65 -26.64 9.63
N GLY A 246 -33.88 -26.18 8.40
CA GLY A 246 -34.53 -26.95 7.36
C GLY A 246 -33.58 -28.02 6.83
N ALA A 247 -33.88 -29.28 7.12
CA ALA A 247 -33.29 -30.43 6.45
C ALA A 247 -33.66 -30.40 4.96
N SER A 248 -32.69 -30.20 4.07
CA SER A 248 -32.87 -30.42 2.63
C SER A 248 -32.31 -31.79 2.23
N GLN A 249 -33.16 -32.49 1.50
CA GLN A 249 -33.08 -33.88 1.12
C GLN A 249 -31.88 -34.21 0.22
N VAL A 250 -31.38 -35.43 0.43
CA VAL A 250 -30.53 -36.21 -0.47
C VAL A 250 -31.32 -36.53 -1.74
N GLY A 251 -30.93 -35.92 -2.86
CA GLY A 251 -31.41 -36.28 -4.20
C GLY A 251 -30.40 -37.17 -4.92
N SER A 252 -30.65 -38.47 -4.87
CA SER A 252 -30.07 -39.47 -5.77
C SER A 252 -30.44 -39.14 -7.23
N ARG A 253 -29.44 -39.12 -8.12
CA ARG A 253 -29.65 -39.32 -9.56
C ARG A 253 -28.61 -40.30 -10.09
N SER A 254 -29.09 -41.51 -10.35
CA SER A 254 -28.53 -42.42 -11.34
C SER A 254 -29.13 -42.06 -12.70
N PHE A 255 -28.27 -41.83 -13.70
CA PHE A 255 -28.29 -42.40 -15.05
C PHE A 255 -27.08 -41.86 -15.81
#